data_AF-A0A069ITL5-F1
#
_entry.id   AF-A0A069ITL5-F1
#
_cell.length_a   1.000
_cell.length_b   1.000
_cell.length_c   1.000
_cell.angle_alpha   90.00
_cell.angle_beta   90.00
_cell.angle_gamma   90.00
#
_symmetry.space_group_name_H-M   'P 1'
#
loop_
_entity.id
_entity.type
_entity.pdbx_description
1 polymer ?
#
loop_
_entity_poly.entity_id
_entity_poly.type
_entity_poly.pdbx_seq_one_letter_code
_entity_poly.pdbx_strand_id
1 'polypeptide(L)'
;MNYTGLPIPVWAKFTICVVFDLFDFTIGRLLLGVSLLTEIGTAAIMFVLWGPIGLLAIFEAVDITEQLDGFIPTNTLIAIAASRKHSTKEEHHG
;
A
#
# COMPACT_ATOMS: atom_id res chain seq x y z
N MET A 1 -3.49 16.78 14.14
CA MET A 1 -4.50 15.74 13.81
C MET A 1 -3.76 14.46 13.47
N ASN A 2 -3.86 13.43 14.32
CA ASN A 2 -3.28 12.11 14.02
C ASN A 2 -4.20 11.40 13.03
N TYR A 3 -4.02 11.65 11.74
CA TYR A 3 -4.78 10.95 10.70
C TYR A 3 -4.25 9.51 10.60
N THR A 4 -5.08 8.53 10.96
CA THR A 4 -4.76 7.09 10.97
C THR A 4 -5.36 6.34 9.77
N GLY A 5 -5.81 7.09 8.75
CA GLY A 5 -6.49 6.56 7.56
C GLY A 5 -8.00 6.34 7.76
N LEU A 6 -8.63 5.73 6.76
CA LEU A 6 -10.08 5.45 6.73
C LEU A 6 -10.55 4.65 7.97
N PRO A 7 -11.70 4.98 8.58
CA PRO A 7 -12.26 4.27 9.72
C PRO A 7 -13.01 3.01 9.28
N ILE A 8 -12.36 2.14 8.50
CA ILE A 8 -12.90 0.85 8.06
C ILE A 8 -12.10 -0.29 8.71
N PRO A 9 -12.68 -1.50 8.83
CA PRO A 9 -11.99 -2.64 9.44
C PRO A 9 -10.65 -2.95 8.75
N VAL A 10 -9.65 -3.38 9.53
CA VAL A 10 -8.30 -3.69 9.04
C VAL A 10 -8.33 -4.73 7.91
N TRP A 11 -9.18 -5.76 8.04
CA TRP A 11 -9.35 -6.77 7.00
C TRP A 11 -9.85 -6.16 5.68
N ALA A 12 -10.72 -5.16 5.72
CA ALA A 12 -11.25 -4.51 4.51
C ALA A 12 -10.15 -3.68 3.82
N LYS A 13 -9.33 -2.95 4.59
CA LYS A 13 -8.15 -2.26 4.07
C LYS A 13 -7.17 -3.23 3.41
N PHE A 14 -6.94 -4.37 4.06
CA PHE A 14 -6.06 -5.41 3.56
C PHE A 14 -6.58 -6.04 2.26
N THR A 15 -7.88 -6.35 2.18
CA THR A 15 -8.50 -6.85 0.95
C THR A 15 -8.34 -5.86 -0.20
N ILE A 16 -8.50 -4.55 0.05
CA ILE A 16 -8.28 -3.52 -0.98
C ILE A 16 -6.82 -3.56 -1.46
N CYS A 17 -5.83 -3.62 -0.55
CA CYS A 17 -4.41 -3.73 -0.93
C CYS A 17 -4.13 -4.97 -1.80
N VAL A 18 -4.65 -6.13 -1.41
CA VAL A 18 -4.47 -7.38 -2.18
C VAL A 18 -5.08 -7.27 -3.58
N VAL A 19 -6.27 -6.70 -3.69
CA VAL A 19 -6.93 -6.49 -4.99
C VAL A 19 -6.12 -5.54 -5.87
N PHE A 20 -5.59 -4.45 -5.31
CA PHE A 20 -4.72 -3.52 -6.03
C PHE A 20 -3.42 -4.18 -6.52
N ASP A 21 -2.74 -4.96 -5.68
CA ASP A 21 -1.53 -5.68 -6.07
C ASP A 21 -1.81 -6.69 -7.20
N LEU A 22 -2.99 -7.33 -7.22
CA LEU A 22 -3.40 -8.22 -8.31
C LEU A 22 -3.71 -7.45 -9.61
N PHE A 23 -4.29 -6.26 -9.51
CA PHE A 23 -4.51 -5.39 -10.65
C PHE A 23 -3.20 -4.83 -11.21
N ASP A 24 -2.25 -4.40 -10.36
CA ASP A 24 -0.91 -3.98 -10.80
C ASP A 24 -0.15 -5.13 -11.45
N PHE A 25 -0.28 -6.34 -10.92
CA PHE A 25 0.30 -7.54 -11.52
C PHE A 25 -0.24 -7.86 -12.92
N THR A 26 -1.53 -7.64 -13.16
CA THR A 26 -2.20 -8.05 -14.40
C THR A 26 -2.25 -6.93 -15.44
N ILE A 27 -2.63 -5.73 -15.04
CA ILE A 27 -2.82 -4.57 -15.91
C ILE A 27 -1.52 -3.76 -16.02
N GLY A 28 -0.85 -3.49 -14.91
CA GLY A 28 0.41 -2.73 -14.88
C GLY A 28 1.52 -3.41 -15.69
N ARG A 29 1.59 -4.74 -15.62
CA ARG A 29 2.57 -5.55 -16.36
C ARG A 29 2.23 -5.70 -17.86
N LEU A 30 0.95 -5.66 -18.24
CA LEU A 30 0.51 -5.74 -19.65
C LEU A 30 0.64 -4.39 -20.38
N LEU A 31 0.54 -3.27 -19.65
CA LEU A 31 0.59 -1.91 -20.21
C LEU A 31 2.00 -1.29 -20.28
N LEU A 32 3.07 -2.10 -20.22
CA LEU A 32 4.48 -1.73 -20.45
C LEU A 32 4.86 -0.32 -19.94
N GLY A 33 5.11 -0.22 -18.64
CA GLY A 33 5.61 1.00 -18.00
C GLY A 33 4.47 1.77 -17.34
N VAL A 34 4.11 1.33 -16.15
CA VAL A 34 3.16 2.05 -15.30
C VAL A 34 3.78 3.43 -15.01
N SER A 35 3.11 4.47 -15.47
CA SER A 35 3.56 5.86 -15.39
C SER A 35 3.66 6.31 -13.93
N LEU A 36 4.60 7.22 -13.62
CA LEU A 36 4.70 7.95 -12.34
C LEU A 36 3.34 8.40 -11.75
N LEU A 37 2.35 8.69 -12.61
CA LEU A 37 0.99 9.05 -12.21
C LEU A 37 0.24 7.92 -11.48
N THR A 38 0.43 6.68 -11.90
CA THR A 38 -0.20 5.50 -11.28
C THR A 38 0.40 5.22 -9.91
N GLU A 39 1.73 5.34 -9.78
CA GLU A 39 2.46 5.21 -8.52
C GLU A 39 2.07 6.29 -7.51
N ILE A 40 1.95 7.55 -7.96
CA ILE A 40 1.44 8.66 -7.13
C ILE A 40 -0.01 8.38 -6.70
N GLY A 41 -0.84 7.83 -7.59
CA GLY A 41 -2.21 7.42 -7.28
C GLY A 41 -2.26 6.33 -6.21
N THR A 42 -1.44 5.29 -6.34
CA THR A 42 -1.32 4.19 -5.37
C THR A 42 -0.87 4.70 -4.00
N ALA A 43 0.14 5.58 -3.96
CA ALA A 43 0.59 6.21 -2.73
C ALA A 43 -0.49 7.07 -2.05
N ALA A 44 -1.28 7.81 -2.83
CA ALA A 44 -2.39 8.59 -2.30
C ALA A 44 -3.49 7.68 -1.70
N ILE A 45 -3.81 6.56 -2.37
CA ILE A 45 -4.77 5.55 -1.87
C ILE A 45 -4.24 4.91 -0.58
N MET A 46 -2.96 4.54 -0.54
CA MET A 46 -2.32 3.99 0.66
C MET A 46 -2.31 5.00 1.82
N PHE A 47 -2.06 6.29 1.55
CA PHE A 47 -2.15 7.34 2.56
C PHE A 47 -3.58 7.49 3.10
N VAL A 48 -4.60 7.41 2.25
CA VAL A 48 -6.00 7.46 2.67
C VAL A 48 -6.39 6.23 3.49
N LEU A 49 -5.89 5.04 3.14
CA LEU A 49 -6.21 3.79 3.85
C LEU A 49 -5.49 3.67 5.20
N TRP A 50 -4.21 3.99 5.24
CA TRP A 50 -3.31 3.70 6.37
C TRP A 50 -2.75 4.95 7.05
N GLY A 51 -3.04 6.16 6.54
CA GLY A 51 -2.45 7.40 7.03
C GLY A 51 -1.00 7.59 6.55
N PRO A 52 -0.19 8.40 7.26
CA PRO A 52 1.18 8.73 6.86
C PRO A 52 2.10 7.52 6.57
N ILE A 53 1.84 6.36 7.17
CA ILE A 53 2.61 5.14 6.91
C ILE A 53 2.40 4.60 5.50
N GLY A 54 1.25 4.88 4.87
CA GLY A 54 0.96 4.51 3.49
C GLY A 54 1.81 5.27 2.47
N LEU A 55 2.44 6.39 2.84
CA LEU A 55 3.39 7.09 1.97
C LEU A 55 4.68 6.30 1.72
N LEU A 56 4.94 5.25 2.50
CA LEU A 56 6.06 4.35 2.22
C LEU A 56 5.94 3.67 0.84
N ALA A 57 4.73 3.59 0.27
CA ALA A 57 4.50 3.10 -1.10
C ALA A 57 5.19 3.96 -2.17
N ILE A 58 5.53 5.22 -1.87
CA ILE A 58 6.28 6.09 -2.78
C ILE A 58 7.73 5.62 -2.95
N PHE A 59 8.31 4.99 -1.93
CA PHE A 59 9.71 4.53 -2.04
C PHE A 59 9.88 3.41 -3.06
N GLU A 60 8.83 2.64 -3.31
CA GLU A 60 8.83 1.62 -4.36
C GLU A 60 8.67 2.19 -5.77
N ALA A 61 7.96 3.30 -5.92
CA ALA A 61 7.91 4.06 -7.17
C ALA A 61 9.31 4.52 -7.66
N VAL A 62 10.27 4.62 -6.74
CA VAL A 62 11.65 5.03 -7.04
C VAL A 62 12.52 3.85 -7.46
N ASP A 63 12.13 2.61 -7.13
CA ASP A 63 12.88 1.40 -7.50
C ASP A 63 12.42 0.83 -8.85
N ILE A 64 12.94 1.42 -9.91
CA ILE A 64 12.66 1.04 -11.31
C ILE A 64 13.18 -0.38 -11.62
N THR A 65 14.01 -0.98 -10.75
CA THR A 65 14.59 -2.32 -10.98
C THR A 65 13.63 -3.46 -10.65
N GLU A 66 12.61 -3.22 -9.81
CA GLU A 66 11.60 -4.24 -9.44
C GLU A 66 10.69 -4.64 -10.61
N GLN A 67 10.49 -3.77 -11.61
CA GLN A 67 9.73 -4.12 -12.82
C GLN A 67 10.37 -5.28 -13.62
N LEU A 68 11.66 -5.56 -13.40
CA LEU A 68 12.44 -6.55 -14.15
C LEU A 68 12.69 -7.88 -13.41
N ASP A 69 12.63 -7.92 -12.07
CA ASP A 69 13.17 -9.09 -11.31
C ASP A 69 12.13 -9.91 -10.52
N GLY A 70 10.95 -9.41 -10.19
CA GLY A 70 10.02 -10.23 -9.42
C GLY A 70 8.81 -9.49 -8.91
N PHE A 71 7.67 -10.18 -8.88
CA PHE A 71 6.46 -9.64 -8.26
C PHE A 71 6.68 -9.49 -6.75
N ILE A 72 6.72 -8.24 -6.27
CA ILE A 72 6.74 -7.89 -4.85
C ILE A 72 5.37 -7.27 -4.51
N PRO A 73 4.54 -7.89 -3.66
CA PRO A 73 3.21 -7.41 -3.32
C PRO A 73 3.27 -6.31 -2.25
N THR A 74 3.70 -5.14 -2.67
CA THR A 74 4.16 -4.05 -1.80
C THR A 74 3.06 -3.42 -0.98
N ASN A 75 1.91 -3.13 -1.60
CA ASN A 75 0.80 -2.54 -0.85
C ASN A 75 0.35 -3.52 0.24
N THR A 76 0.39 -4.82 -0.04
CA THR A 76 0.14 -5.88 0.94
C THR A 76 1.20 -5.89 2.05
N LEU A 77 2.49 -5.77 1.74
CA LEU A 77 3.55 -5.71 2.75
C LEU A 77 3.43 -4.48 3.66
N ILE A 78 3.16 -3.31 3.07
CA ILE A 78 2.90 -2.07 3.81
C ILE A 78 1.65 -2.22 4.68
N ALA A 79 0.60 -2.85 4.17
CA ALA A 79 -0.61 -3.15 4.94
C ALA A 79 -0.32 -4.07 6.13
N ILE A 80 0.53 -5.09 6.00
CA ILE A 80 0.96 -5.95 7.12
C ILE A 80 1.72 -5.13 8.16
N ALA A 81 2.70 -4.31 7.72
CA ALA A 81 3.49 -3.48 8.61
C ALA A 81 2.63 -2.45 9.36
N ALA A 82 1.68 -1.83 8.67
CA ALA A 82 0.74 -0.87 9.24
C ALA A 82 -0.26 -1.53 10.19
N SER A 83 -0.76 -2.72 9.85
CA SER A 83 -1.68 -3.50 10.71
C SER A 83 -1.02 -3.87 12.04
N ARG A 84 0.25 -4.34 12.01
CA ARG A 84 0.99 -4.67 13.23
C ARG A 84 1.13 -3.47 14.17
N LYS A 85 1.45 -2.29 13.62
CA LYS A 85 1.59 -1.05 14.40
C LYS A 85 0.27 -0.55 14.99
N HIS A 86 -0.85 -0.83 14.32
CA HIS A 86 -2.19 -0.52 14.84
C HIS A 86 -2.57 -1.44 16.01
N SER A 87 -2.28 -2.73 15.92
CA SER A 87 -2.53 -3.68 17.03
C SER A 87 -1.73 -3.35 18.30
N THR A 88 -0.49 -2.87 18.18
CA THR A 88 0.32 -2.48 19.37
C THR A 88 -0.20 -1.22 20.05
N LYS A 89 -0.89 -0.33 19.33
CA LYS A 89 -1.48 0.89 19.92
C LYS A 89 -2.77 0.59 20.70
N GLU A 90 -3.50 -0.45 20.32
CA GLU A 90 -4.70 -0.88 21.06
C GLU A 90 -4.31 -1.58 22.37
N GLU A 91 -3.22 -2.35 22.41
CA GLU A 91 -2.73 -2.99 23.65
C GLU A 91 -2.16 -2.00 24.69
N HIS A 92 -1.57 -0.88 24.26
CA HIS A 92 -0.97 0.10 25.18
C HIS A 92 -1.95 1.12 25.77
N HIS A 93 -3.19 1.17 25.29
CA HIS A 93 -4.25 2.06 25.79
C HIS A 93 -5.46 1.29 26.38
N GLY A 94 -5.34 -0.04 26.57
CA GLY A 94 -6.32 -0.89 27.25
C GLY A 94 -6.09 -0.99 28.75
#